data_AF-A0A0N1LAG9-F1
#
_entry.id   AF-A0A0N1LAG9-F1
#
_cell.length_a   1.000
_cell.length_b   1.000
_cell.length_c   1.000
_cell.angle_alpha   90.00
_cell.angle_beta   90.00
_cell.angle_gamma   90.00
#
_symmetry.space_group_name_H-M   'P 1'
#
loop_
_entity.id
_entity.type
_entity.pdbx_description
1 polymer ?
#
loop_
_entity_poly.entity_id
_entity_poly.type
_entity_poly.pdbx_seq_one_letter_code
_entity_poly.pdbx_strand_id
1 'polypeptide(L)'
;MSHIVHDLIASGDARIVDLPAPVRHQIETDRNFGLPTALYGATIACYLGFLVIVGSAFANPVLAIPLAIIVLLVAAFFGVPAIWTRLKGNASEPATLGEFERRGIMTNTGRLSAGEASAQVLVLPVLLVVWGLAVAVIAAVVA
;
A
#
# COMPACT_ATOMS: atom_id res chain seq x y z
N MET A 1 18.65 -21.59 -42.08
CA MET A 1 19.74 -22.08 -41.21
C MET A 1 20.98 -22.31 -42.07
N SER A 2 22.17 -22.05 -41.54
CA SER A 2 23.44 -22.07 -42.30
C SER A 2 23.97 -23.50 -42.52
N HIS A 3 24.48 -23.80 -43.73
CA HIS A 3 25.09 -25.10 -44.09
C HIS A 3 26.26 -25.47 -43.17
N ILE A 4 27.01 -24.45 -42.71
CA ILE A 4 28.14 -24.60 -41.76
C ILE A 4 27.69 -25.26 -40.46
N VAL A 5 26.48 -24.97 -39.98
CA VAL A 5 25.96 -25.53 -38.73
C VAL A 5 25.62 -27.01 -38.90
N HIS A 6 25.10 -27.42 -40.06
CA HIS A 6 24.82 -28.83 -40.34
C HIS A 6 26.09 -29.65 -40.47
N ASP A 7 27.11 -29.13 -41.15
CA ASP A 7 28.38 -29.84 -41.31
C ASP A 7 29.07 -30.08 -39.96
N LEU A 8 29.09 -29.09 -39.07
CA LEU A 8 29.65 -29.21 -37.72
C LEU A 8 28.89 -30.19 -36.81
N ILE A 9 27.58 -30.33 -37.01
CA ILE A 9 26.76 -31.31 -36.28
C ILE A 9 27.00 -32.72 -36.83
N ALA A 10 27.07 -32.85 -38.16
CA ALA A 10 27.26 -34.13 -38.84
C ALA A 10 28.67 -34.69 -38.63
N SER A 11 29.70 -33.84 -38.51
CA SER A 11 31.08 -34.25 -38.21
C SER A 11 31.32 -34.63 -36.75
N GLY A 12 30.37 -34.32 -35.85
CA GLY A 12 30.50 -34.57 -34.42
C GLY A 12 31.41 -33.56 -33.69
N ASP A 13 31.84 -32.50 -34.35
CA ASP A 13 32.68 -31.44 -33.76
C ASP A 13 31.89 -30.45 -32.89
N ALA A 14 30.56 -30.57 -32.89
CA ALA A 14 29.70 -29.75 -32.05
C ALA A 14 29.88 -30.09 -30.56
N ARG A 15 30.37 -29.11 -29.79
CA ARG A 15 30.40 -29.20 -28.32
C ARG A 15 28.97 -29.21 -27.78
N ILE A 16 28.59 -30.28 -27.08
CA ILE A 16 27.36 -30.31 -26.26
C ILE A 16 27.58 -29.36 -25.08
N VAL A 17 26.79 -28.29 -25.03
CA VAL A 17 26.74 -27.37 -23.90
C VAL A 17 25.42 -27.61 -23.20
N ASP A 18 25.45 -27.76 -21.88
CA ASP A 18 24.23 -27.86 -21.09
C ASP A 18 23.36 -26.64 -21.37
N LEU A 19 22.07 -26.90 -21.59
CA LEU A 19 21.10 -25.83 -21.75
C LEU A 19 21.17 -24.95 -20.48
N PRO A 20 21.29 -23.62 -20.60
CA PRO A 20 21.19 -22.74 -19.44
C PRO A 20 19.92 -23.12 -18.67
N ALA A 21 20.02 -23.21 -17.34
CA ALA A 21 18.86 -23.48 -16.51
C ALA A 21 17.72 -22.56 -16.96
N PRO A 22 16.51 -23.09 -17.23
CA PRO A 22 15.43 -22.29 -17.76
C PRO A 22 15.25 -21.08 -16.85
N VAL A 23 15.37 -19.88 -17.43
CA VAL A 23 15.10 -18.63 -16.71
C VAL A 23 13.66 -18.76 -16.24
N ARG A 24 13.49 -19.02 -14.95
CA ARG A 24 12.18 -18.95 -14.32
C ARG A 24 11.75 -17.49 -14.49
N HIS A 25 10.77 -17.24 -15.35
CA HIS A 25 9.96 -16.02 -15.30
C HIS A 25 9.10 -16.06 -14.02
N GLN A 26 9.72 -16.26 -12.87
CA GLN A 26 9.08 -16.03 -11.59
C GLN A 26 8.96 -14.52 -11.47
N ILE A 27 7.73 -14.04 -11.65
CA ILE A 27 7.36 -12.70 -11.20
C ILE A 27 7.77 -12.64 -9.73
N GLU A 28 8.73 -11.76 -9.41
CA GLU A 28 9.09 -11.52 -8.02
C GLU A 28 7.81 -11.25 -7.24
N THR A 29 7.61 -12.02 -6.17
CA THR A 29 6.39 -11.93 -5.39
C THR A 29 6.42 -10.63 -4.60
N ASP A 30 5.83 -9.59 -5.17
CA ASP A 30 5.67 -8.28 -4.54
C ASP A 30 4.39 -8.26 -3.70
N ARG A 31 4.55 -8.32 -2.37
CA ARG A 31 3.45 -8.18 -1.41
C ARG A 31 3.47 -6.82 -0.73
N ASN A 32 4.02 -5.81 -1.39
CA ASN A 32 4.02 -4.44 -0.91
C ASN A 32 2.97 -3.58 -1.64
N PHE A 33 2.71 -2.40 -1.10
CA PHE A 33 1.71 -1.46 -1.59
C PHE A 33 2.34 -0.13 -2.06
N GLY A 34 3.68 -0.07 -2.12
CA GLY A 34 4.43 1.00 -2.78
C GLY A 34 4.54 2.34 -2.05
N LEU A 35 3.86 2.51 -0.91
CA LEU A 35 3.94 3.73 -0.09
C LEU A 35 4.80 3.56 1.17
N PRO A 36 5.38 4.65 1.70
CA PRO A 36 6.06 4.61 2.98
C PRO A 36 5.11 4.32 4.14
N THR A 37 5.62 3.56 5.12
CA THR A 37 4.86 3.15 6.31
C THR A 37 4.20 4.32 7.05
N ALA A 38 4.83 5.49 7.02
CA ALA A 38 4.31 6.71 7.61
C ALA A 38 2.94 7.14 7.06
N LEU A 39 2.66 6.96 5.77
CA LEU A 39 1.38 7.33 5.17
C LEU A 39 0.24 6.41 5.64
N TYR A 40 0.50 5.11 5.82
CA TYR A 40 -0.48 4.21 6.44
C TYR A 40 -0.74 4.61 7.90
N GLY A 41 0.32 4.90 8.65
CA GLY A 41 0.21 5.38 10.03
C GLY A 41 -0.63 6.66 10.15
N ALA A 42 -0.36 7.64 9.29
CA ALA A 42 -1.12 8.90 9.25
C ALA A 42 -2.60 8.67 8.90
N THR A 43 -2.89 7.77 7.96
CA THR A 43 -4.27 7.41 7.57
C THR A 43 -5.03 6.77 8.73
N ILE A 44 -4.42 5.79 9.40
CA ILE A 44 -4.99 5.14 10.59
C ILE A 44 -5.23 6.17 11.69
N ALA A 45 -4.25 7.04 11.95
CA ALA A 45 -4.35 8.09 12.96
C ALA A 45 -5.52 9.06 12.69
N CYS A 46 -5.74 9.43 11.43
CA CYS A 46 -6.87 10.28 11.05
C CYS A 46 -8.22 9.59 11.29
N TYR A 47 -8.37 8.33 10.87
CA TYR A 47 -9.62 7.59 11.10
C TYR A 47 -9.91 7.38 12.58
N LEU A 48 -8.91 6.95 13.36
CA LEU A 48 -9.09 6.78 14.81
C LEU A 48 -9.31 8.12 15.51
N GLY A 49 -8.61 9.17 15.11
CA GLY A 49 -8.81 10.52 15.62
C GLY A 49 -10.23 11.03 15.38
N PHE A 50 -10.76 10.84 14.16
CA PHE A 50 -12.14 11.17 13.84
C PHE A 50 -13.14 10.42 14.74
N LEU A 51 -12.95 9.11 14.96
CA LEU A 51 -13.82 8.32 15.85
C LEU A 51 -13.76 8.79 17.30
N VAL A 52 -12.59 9.19 17.79
CA VAL A 52 -12.44 9.79 19.13
C VAL A 52 -13.18 11.11 19.22
N ILE A 53 -13.07 11.98 18.21
CA ILE A 53 -13.76 13.28 18.18
C ILE A 53 -15.26 13.09 18.23
N VAL A 54 -15.83 12.29 17.33
CA VAL A 54 -17.29 12.08 17.27
C VAL A 54 -17.80 11.30 18.49
N GLY A 55 -17.07 10.27 18.90
CA GLY A 55 -17.43 9.48 20.09
C GLY A 55 -17.48 10.31 21.37
N SER A 56 -16.50 11.22 21.56
CA SER A 56 -16.49 12.11 22.72
C SER A 56 -17.50 13.24 22.63
N ALA A 57 -17.71 13.84 21.44
CA ALA A 57 -18.64 14.96 21.27
C ALA A 57 -20.11 14.57 21.49
N PHE A 58 -20.50 13.35 21.11
CA PHE A 58 -21.91 12.92 21.20
C PHE A 58 -22.20 11.96 22.35
N ALA A 59 -21.21 11.19 22.82
CA ALA A 59 -21.28 10.30 23.99
C ALA A 59 -22.58 9.46 24.14
N ASN A 60 -23.21 9.10 23.03
CA ASN A 60 -24.50 8.41 23.04
C ASN A 60 -24.28 6.88 23.15
N PRO A 61 -24.89 6.19 24.14
CA PRO A 61 -24.70 4.76 24.35
C PRO A 61 -25.14 3.89 23.15
N VAL A 62 -26.10 4.36 22.35
CA VAL A 62 -26.55 3.66 21.12
C VAL A 62 -25.44 3.62 20.06
N LEU A 63 -24.50 4.58 20.09
CA LEU A 63 -23.37 4.64 19.16
C LEU A 63 -22.21 3.70 19.56
N ALA A 64 -22.23 3.11 20.76
CA ALA A 64 -21.12 2.28 21.24
C ALA A 64 -20.86 1.07 20.33
N ILE A 65 -21.92 0.36 19.92
CA ILE A 65 -21.81 -0.82 19.04
C ILE A 65 -21.30 -0.42 17.65
N PRO A 66 -21.91 0.57 16.94
CA PRO A 66 -21.39 1.05 15.66
C PRO A 66 -19.93 1.49 15.72
N LEU A 67 -19.52 2.27 16.75
CA LEU A 67 -18.14 2.74 16.89
C LEU A 67 -17.17 1.58 17.09
N ALA A 68 -17.51 0.60 17.92
CA ALA A 68 -16.69 -0.58 18.12
C ALA A 68 -16.50 -1.38 16.83
N ILE A 69 -17.57 -1.56 16.04
CA ILE A 69 -17.51 -2.22 14.73
C ILE A 69 -16.60 -1.44 13.78
N ILE A 70 -16.75 -0.12 13.70
CA ILE A 70 -15.91 0.70 12.81
C ILE A 70 -14.44 0.63 13.21
N VAL A 71 -14.12 0.70 14.51
CA VAL A 71 -12.75 0.52 15.01
C VAL A 71 -12.18 -0.83 14.59
N LEU A 72 -12.96 -1.90 14.76
CA LEU A 72 -12.57 -3.25 14.34
C LEU A 72 -12.31 -3.31 12.82
N LEU A 73 -13.18 -2.71 12.01
CA LEU A 73 -13.04 -2.67 10.56
C LEU A 73 -11.81 -1.89 10.12
N VAL A 74 -11.51 -0.74 10.74
CA VAL A 74 -10.28 0.01 10.49
C VAL A 74 -9.07 -0.86 10.84
N ALA A 75 -9.07 -1.49 12.01
CA ALA A 75 -7.98 -2.37 12.43
C ALA A 75 -7.78 -3.54 11.44
N ALA A 76 -8.85 -4.18 10.98
CA ALA A 76 -8.79 -5.26 10.02
C ALA A 76 -8.31 -4.78 8.63
N PHE A 77 -8.80 -3.62 8.17
CA PHE A 77 -8.48 -3.04 6.87
C PHE A 77 -6.99 -2.78 6.71
N PHE A 78 -6.29 -2.36 7.77
CA PHE A 78 -4.83 -2.16 7.73
C PHE A 78 -4.05 -3.38 8.25
N GLY A 79 -4.59 -4.11 9.23
CA GLY A 79 -3.93 -5.24 9.86
C GLY A 79 -3.77 -6.44 8.93
N VAL A 80 -4.80 -6.77 8.14
CA VAL A 80 -4.72 -7.89 7.19
C VAL A 80 -3.65 -7.63 6.12
N PRO A 81 -3.63 -6.47 5.43
CA PRO A 81 -2.52 -6.10 4.53
C PRO A 81 -1.14 -6.09 5.22
N ALA A 82 -1.05 -5.63 6.47
CA ALA A 82 0.20 -5.63 7.21
C ALA A 82 0.72 -7.05 7.53
N ILE A 83 -0.18 -8.02 7.72
CA ILE A 83 0.19 -9.44 7.83
C ILE A 83 0.58 -10.00 6.46
N TRP A 84 -0.17 -9.63 5.40
CA TRP A 84 0.09 -10.06 4.03
C TRP A 84 1.51 -9.73 3.57
N THR A 85 2.01 -8.52 3.86
CA THR A 85 3.37 -8.09 3.50
C THR A 85 4.46 -8.91 4.21
N ARG A 86 4.12 -9.62 5.29
CA ARG A 86 5.05 -10.44 6.09
C ARG A 86 4.99 -11.93 5.77
N LEU A 87 4.14 -12.35 4.83
CA LEU A 87 4.07 -13.74 4.42
C LEU A 87 5.38 -14.20 3.76
N LYS A 88 5.78 -15.45 4.04
CA LYS A 88 7.03 -16.03 3.53
C LYS A 88 7.15 -15.89 2.01
N GLY A 89 8.37 -15.61 1.55
CA GLY A 89 8.65 -15.40 0.13
C GLY A 89 8.23 -14.02 -0.40
N ASN A 90 8.03 -13.02 0.47
CA ASN A 90 8.00 -11.62 0.05
C ASN A 90 9.41 -11.05 0.14
N ALA A 91 10.00 -10.68 -1.01
CA ALA A 91 11.30 -10.03 -1.08
C ALA A 91 11.18 -8.49 -1.10
N SER A 92 9.97 -7.96 -1.30
CA SER A 92 9.73 -6.51 -1.38
C SER A 92 9.61 -5.85 -0.02
N GLU A 93 10.17 -4.65 0.09
CA GLU A 93 10.06 -3.78 1.26
C GLU A 93 9.28 -2.49 0.96
N PRO A 94 8.54 -1.92 1.94
CA PRO A 94 7.95 -0.58 1.85
C PRO A 94 8.99 0.46 1.43
N ALA A 95 8.59 1.41 0.58
CA ALA A 95 9.47 2.51 0.21
C ALA A 95 9.85 3.31 1.47
N THR A 96 11.12 3.70 1.58
CA THR A 96 11.51 4.69 2.58
C THR A 96 10.93 6.07 2.23
N LEU A 97 10.84 6.97 3.22
CA LEU A 97 10.41 8.35 2.96
C LEU A 97 11.30 9.04 1.91
N GLY A 98 12.62 8.88 1.99
CA GLY A 98 13.55 9.48 1.02
C GLY A 98 13.47 8.86 -0.38
N GLU A 99 13.12 7.58 -0.51
CA GLU A 99 12.83 6.98 -1.81
C GLU A 99 11.51 7.48 -2.39
N PHE A 100 10.48 7.60 -1.56
CA PHE A 100 9.19 8.13 -1.95
C PHE A 100 9.29 9.58 -2.42
N GLU A 101 10.03 10.43 -1.69
CA GLU A 101 10.29 11.83 -2.07
C GLU A 101 11.00 11.95 -3.42
N ARG A 102 12.03 11.14 -3.64
CA ARG A 102 12.83 11.18 -4.88
C ARG A 102 12.08 10.59 -6.08
N ARG A 103 11.44 9.43 -5.91
CA ARG A 103 10.85 8.66 -7.01
C ARG A 103 9.40 9.08 -7.30
N GLY A 104 8.65 9.46 -6.27
CA GLY A 104 7.20 9.65 -6.38
C GLY A 104 6.48 8.33 -6.69
N ILE A 105 5.26 8.42 -7.24
CA ILE A 105 4.46 7.26 -7.63
C ILE A 105 4.18 7.30 -9.13
N MET A 106 4.55 6.23 -9.82
CA MET A 106 4.23 6.05 -11.22
C MET A 106 2.79 5.53 -11.33
N THR A 107 1.87 6.34 -11.85
CA THR A 107 0.48 5.93 -12.10
C THR A 107 0.26 5.63 -13.59
N ASN A 108 -0.92 5.09 -13.94
CA ASN A 108 -1.29 4.85 -15.33
C ASN A 108 -1.33 6.13 -16.19
N THR A 109 -1.53 7.30 -15.58
CA THR A 109 -1.64 8.59 -16.29
C THR A 109 -0.39 9.46 -16.21
N GLY A 110 0.67 9.01 -15.53
CA GLY A 110 1.86 9.81 -15.33
C GLY A 110 2.41 9.73 -13.91
N ARG A 111 3.59 10.32 -13.71
CA ARG A 111 4.28 10.29 -12.43
C ARG A 111 3.70 11.37 -11.52
N LEU A 112 3.26 10.97 -10.32
CA LEU A 112 2.91 11.87 -9.23
C LEU A 112 4.14 12.12 -8.36
N SER A 113 4.32 13.37 -7.95
CA SER A 113 5.24 13.70 -6.86
C SER A 113 4.77 13.07 -5.54
N ALA A 114 5.68 13.00 -4.56
CA ALA A 114 5.35 12.53 -3.22
C ALA A 114 4.22 13.33 -2.58
N GLY A 115 4.18 14.65 -2.80
CA GLY A 115 3.13 15.53 -2.28
C GLY A 115 1.76 15.23 -2.90
N GLU A 116 1.68 15.08 -4.22
CA GLU A 116 0.44 14.76 -4.93
C GLU A 116 -0.09 13.37 -4.54
N ALA A 117 0.79 12.37 -4.45
CA ALA A 117 0.41 11.04 -4.01
C ALA A 117 -0.06 11.04 -2.54
N SER A 118 0.63 11.77 -1.66
CA SER A 118 0.22 11.91 -0.25
C SER A 118 -1.13 12.60 -0.12
N ALA A 119 -1.39 13.64 -0.92
CA ALA A 119 -2.68 14.32 -0.94
C ALA A 119 -3.80 13.37 -1.36
N GLN A 120 -3.60 12.53 -2.37
CA GLN A 120 -4.61 11.52 -2.77
C GLN A 120 -4.92 10.52 -1.66
N VAL A 121 -3.89 10.06 -0.93
CA VAL A 121 -4.07 9.12 0.17
C VAL A 121 -4.76 9.78 1.37
N LEU A 122 -4.40 11.02 1.69
CA LEU A 122 -4.79 11.68 2.94
C LEU A 122 -6.02 12.60 2.81
N VAL A 123 -6.48 12.92 1.59
CA VAL A 123 -7.59 13.87 1.40
C VAL A 123 -8.84 13.45 2.16
N LEU A 124 -9.31 12.21 1.99
CA LEU A 124 -10.51 11.73 2.66
C LEU A 124 -10.32 11.61 4.19
N PRO A 125 -9.26 10.98 4.71
CA PRO A 125 -9.04 10.91 6.16
C PRO A 125 -8.95 12.28 6.84
N VAL A 126 -8.25 13.24 6.23
CA VAL A 126 -8.12 14.60 6.78
C VAL A 126 -9.46 15.32 6.75
N LEU A 127 -10.22 15.20 5.65
CA LEU A 127 -11.56 15.78 5.56
C LEU A 127 -12.50 15.23 6.64
N LEU A 128 -12.42 13.94 6.97
CA LEU A 128 -13.21 13.37 8.07
C LEU A 128 -12.86 13.99 9.41
N VAL A 129 -11.57 14.18 9.71
CA VAL A 129 -11.13 14.83 10.96
C VAL A 129 -11.65 16.27 11.03
N VAL A 130 -11.46 17.05 9.97
CA VAL A 130 -11.92 18.45 9.91
C VAL A 130 -13.45 18.52 10.04
N TRP A 131 -14.17 17.64 9.36
CA TRP A 131 -15.62 17.55 9.47
C TRP A 131 -16.08 17.17 10.88
N GLY A 132 -15.47 16.15 11.49
CA GLY A 132 -15.76 15.75 12.86
C GLY A 132 -15.53 16.88 13.86
N LEU A 133 -14.44 17.64 13.71
CA LEU A 133 -14.18 18.83 14.52
C LEU A 133 -15.24 19.91 14.32
N ALA A 134 -15.60 20.21 13.07
CA ALA A 134 -16.62 21.22 12.78
C ALA A 134 -17.97 20.85 13.42
N VAL A 135 -18.39 19.59 13.30
CA VAL A 135 -19.62 19.08 13.92
C VAL A 135 -19.52 19.11 15.45
N ALA A 136 -18.40 18.73 16.04
CA ALA A 136 -18.19 18.79 17.49
C ALA A 136 -18.25 20.24 18.02
N VAL A 137 -17.66 21.20 17.30
CA VAL A 137 -17.75 22.63 17.64
C VAL A 137 -19.19 23.13 17.57
N ILE A 138 -19.92 22.77 16.50
CA ILE A 138 -21.34 23.14 16.38
C ILE A 138 -22.14 22.56 17.56
N ALA A 139 -21.94 21.28 17.88
CA ALA A 139 -22.60 20.64 19.01
C ALA A 139 -22.26 21.35 20.33
N ALA A 140 -21.00 21.72 20.56
CA ALA A 140 -20.58 22.40 21.78
C ALA A 140 -21.14 23.84 21.92
N VAL A 141 -21.45 24.52 20.82
CA VAL A 141 -21.96 25.90 20.82
C VAL A 141 -23.49 25.95 20.82
N VAL A 142 -24.17 24.93 20.28
CA VAL A 142 -25.64 24.89 20.15
C VAL A 142 -26.31 24.08 21.26
N ALA A 143 -25.63 23.09 21.86
CA ALA A 143 -26.14 22.32 22.98
C ALA A 143 -26.19 23.15 24.27
#